data_AF-A0A2E7QXR1-F1
#
_entry.id   AF-A0A2E7QXR1-F1
#
_cell.length_a   1.000
_cell.length_b   1.000
_cell.length_c   1.000
_cell.angle_alpha   90.00
_cell.angle_beta   90.00
_cell.angle_gamma   90.00
#
_symmetry.space_group_name_H-M   'P 1'
#
loop_
_entity.id
_entity.type
_entity.pdbx_description
1 polymer ?
#
loop_
_entity_poly.entity_id
_entity_poly.type
_entity_poly.pdbx_seq_one_letter_code
_entity_poly.pdbx_strand_id
1 'polypeptide(L)'
;MTSIPHPQLKSPFFSKNAITHMKQRFFRPGAMPDPKHTGSAQLDNKFGGPWFTLSLKGICKTMANDLPYALPPDPNTKKPSFAVPDKACDTHFHIFGPPDRFPYSETRRYTPPGAPIEHYRNVQKLTGLTRAIAVQPTAHGMDNSAILHAVNQSDGNMRAVIRFNDKTTDADLEALHDAGARGARFSLMSDRPGSSEMIANAIPRIEKLGWSLVLHVETDHFIDNESFIRSIPVPTVIDHMARCPPADGLEHPAFKLLIDLLKDDRFWVKICSVDKISATRQACVENGIPFSDVIPLGQAVIDAAPDRTIWGTDWPHGNTFNPGQIPNEGDLLDLLAAIAGEKEKLHKILVDNPDRLYFS
;
A
#
# COMPACT_ATOMS: atom_id res chain seq x y z
N MET A 1 53.39 35.99 3.35
CA MET A 1 53.52 36.31 4.79
C MET A 1 52.10 36.60 5.27
N THR A 2 51.44 35.87 6.15
CA THR A 2 51.83 34.88 7.16
C THR A 2 50.58 34.04 7.44
N SER A 3 50.74 32.73 7.39
CA SER A 3 49.78 31.69 7.77
C SER A 3 49.84 31.44 9.28
N ILE A 4 48.68 31.33 9.96
CA ILE A 4 48.55 30.72 11.30
C ILE A 4 47.22 29.91 11.35
N PRO A 5 47.17 28.73 12.01
CA PRO A 5 46.47 27.54 11.52
C PRO A 5 45.19 27.13 12.27
N HIS A 6 44.40 26.28 11.60
CA HIS A 6 43.25 25.53 12.14
C HIS A 6 43.69 24.42 13.11
N PRO A 7 42.96 24.20 14.23
CA PRO A 7 43.18 23.04 15.10
C PRO A 7 42.47 21.78 14.58
N GLN A 8 43.25 20.70 14.45
CA GLN A 8 42.79 19.34 14.15
C GLN A 8 42.10 18.72 15.37
N LEU A 9 40.88 18.21 15.18
CA LEU A 9 40.24 17.28 16.10
C LEU A 9 40.44 15.85 15.60
N LYS A 10 41.05 15.04 16.47
CA LYS A 10 41.47 13.65 16.27
C LYS A 10 40.24 12.73 16.22
N SER A 11 40.19 11.85 15.23
CA SER A 11 39.31 10.68 15.19
C SER A 11 39.90 9.55 16.03
N PRO A 12 39.07 8.75 16.73
CA PRO A 12 39.53 7.47 17.26
C PRO A 12 39.40 6.37 16.21
N PHE A 13 40.52 5.69 16.01
CA PHE A 13 40.70 4.44 15.27
C PHE A 13 39.71 3.36 15.72
N PHE A 14 39.06 2.69 14.77
CA PHE A 14 38.60 1.31 14.93
C PHE A 14 39.35 0.42 13.94
N SER A 15 40.17 -0.49 14.48
CA SER A 15 40.98 -1.42 13.71
C SER A 15 40.12 -2.53 13.09
N LYS A 16 40.34 -2.78 11.80
CA LYS A 16 40.03 -4.04 11.14
C LYS A 16 40.80 -5.17 11.83
N ASN A 17 40.10 -6.14 12.44
CA ASN A 17 40.49 -7.56 12.57
C ASN A 17 39.56 -8.30 13.55
N ALA A 18 38.51 -8.94 13.01
CA ALA A 18 37.80 -10.04 13.68
C ALA A 18 37.01 -10.84 12.62
N ILE A 19 37.71 -11.38 11.62
CA ILE A 19 37.18 -12.42 10.72
C ILE A 19 38.12 -13.62 10.83
N THR A 20 38.00 -14.38 11.92
CA THR A 20 38.38 -15.80 11.94
C THR A 20 37.74 -16.47 13.15
N HIS A 21 37.27 -17.72 12.96
CA HIS A 21 36.69 -18.64 13.95
C HIS A 21 35.18 -18.57 14.18
N MET A 22 34.43 -19.11 13.22
CA MET A 22 33.45 -20.17 13.49
C MET A 22 32.98 -20.79 12.16
N LYS A 23 33.75 -21.76 11.67
CA LYS A 23 33.26 -22.77 10.74
C LYS A 23 33.52 -24.13 11.35
N GLN A 24 32.55 -25.02 11.14
CA GLN A 24 32.53 -26.46 11.43
C GLN A 24 32.00 -26.86 12.81
N ARG A 25 30.69 -27.14 12.89
CA ARG A 25 30.18 -28.52 12.87
C ARG A 25 28.65 -28.53 12.99
N PHE A 26 28.07 -29.58 12.40
CA PHE A 26 26.72 -30.10 12.57
C PHE A 26 25.64 -29.69 11.56
N PHE A 27 25.63 -30.44 10.45
CA PHE A 27 24.41 -30.96 9.83
C PHE A 27 24.61 -32.46 9.62
N ARG A 28 23.80 -33.30 10.28
CA ARG A 28 23.17 -34.51 9.71
C ARG A 28 21.94 -34.90 10.56
N PRO A 29 20.89 -35.50 9.95
CA PRO A 29 19.56 -35.64 10.54
C PRO A 29 19.29 -37.06 11.10
N GLY A 30 18.33 -37.14 12.03
CA GLY A 30 17.54 -38.35 12.32
C GLY A 30 17.95 -39.14 13.57
N ALA A 31 17.12 -39.06 14.62
CA ALA A 31 16.64 -40.17 15.48
C ALA A 31 16.10 -39.61 16.81
N MET A 32 14.79 -39.80 17.06
CA MET A 32 14.20 -39.76 18.42
C MET A 32 14.47 -41.10 19.12
N PRO A 33 14.60 -41.10 20.47
CA PRO A 33 13.56 -41.79 21.24
C PRO A 33 13.20 -41.20 22.62
N ASP A 34 11.88 -41.24 22.87
CA ASP A 34 11.10 -41.62 24.06
C ASP A 34 11.29 -40.96 25.46
N PRO A 35 10.20 -40.54 26.16
CA PRO A 35 10.26 -39.74 27.39
C PRO A 35 9.93 -40.57 28.64
N LYS A 36 10.92 -40.86 29.49
CA LYS A 36 10.70 -41.24 30.89
C LYS A 36 11.90 -40.83 31.75
N HIS A 37 11.76 -39.76 32.54
CA HIS A 37 12.13 -39.79 33.96
C HIS A 37 11.73 -38.49 34.68
N THR A 38 10.87 -38.70 35.67
CA THR A 38 10.47 -37.80 36.75
C THR A 38 11.64 -37.51 37.69
N GLY A 39 11.81 -36.25 38.09
CA GLY A 39 12.74 -35.86 39.16
C GLY A 39 12.43 -34.46 39.68
N SER A 40 11.54 -34.38 40.66
CA SER A 40 11.26 -33.19 41.46
C SER A 40 12.40 -33.00 42.48
N ALA A 41 13.06 -31.84 42.45
CA ALA A 41 13.94 -31.41 43.54
C ALA A 41 13.27 -30.24 44.28
N GLN A 42 12.71 -30.54 45.46
CA GLN A 42 12.36 -29.56 46.47
C GLN A 42 13.65 -29.15 47.20
N LEU A 43 13.89 -27.85 47.32
CA LEU A 43 14.87 -27.30 48.25
C LEU A 43 14.12 -26.43 49.26
N ASP A 44 14.05 -26.97 50.48
CA ASP A 44 13.65 -26.26 51.68
C ASP A 44 14.61 -25.09 51.95
N ASN A 45 14.07 -23.91 52.22
CA ASN A 45 14.84 -22.84 52.84
C ASN A 45 14.02 -22.21 53.97
N LYS A 46 14.27 -22.71 55.19
CA LYS A 46 13.96 -22.02 56.44
C LYS A 46 15.03 -20.97 56.64
N PHE A 47 14.68 -19.68 56.77
CA PHE A 47 15.25 -18.72 57.73
C PHE A 47 14.51 -17.38 57.55
N GLY A 48 13.97 -16.85 58.65
CA GLY A 48 13.09 -15.68 58.68
C GLY A 48 13.81 -14.34 58.83
N GLY A 49 13.08 -13.29 58.45
CA GLY A 49 13.39 -11.88 58.71
C GLY A 49 12.42 -10.98 57.91
N PRO A 50 11.74 -9.99 58.54
CA PRO A 50 10.70 -9.22 57.88
C PRO A 50 11.32 -8.11 57.03
N TRP A 51 11.38 -8.32 55.73
CA TRP A 51 11.65 -7.25 54.77
C TRP A 51 10.33 -6.69 54.27
N PHE A 52 10.11 -5.41 54.51
CA PHE A 52 9.03 -4.61 53.92
C PHE A 52 8.96 -4.87 52.41
N THR A 53 7.94 -5.60 51.96
CA THR A 53 7.59 -5.66 50.54
C THR A 53 6.81 -4.40 50.20
N LEU A 54 7.52 -3.39 49.69
CA LEU A 54 6.88 -2.29 48.98
C LEU A 54 6.19 -2.91 47.75
N SER A 55 4.86 -3.00 47.78
CA SER A 55 4.06 -3.43 46.65
C SER A 55 4.18 -2.41 45.52
N LEU A 56 5.09 -2.65 44.58
CA LEU A 56 5.06 -2.07 43.23
C LEU A 56 3.92 -2.72 42.42
N LYS A 57 2.68 -2.60 42.91
CA LYS A 57 1.48 -2.83 42.12
C LYS A 57 0.88 -1.48 41.78
N GLY A 58 1.39 -0.92 40.70
CA GLY A 58 0.85 0.30 40.14
C GLY A 58 1.95 1.05 39.44
N ILE A 59 2.32 0.59 38.24
CA ILE A 59 2.77 1.38 37.09
C ILE A 59 3.05 0.38 35.95
N CYS A 60 2.60 0.74 34.75
CA CYS A 60 2.78 0.06 33.46
C CYS A 60 2.09 -1.30 33.26
N LYS A 61 0.78 -1.22 33.00
CA LYS A 61 0.19 -2.00 31.91
C LYS A 61 -0.70 -1.10 31.07
N THR A 62 -0.10 -0.09 30.42
CA THR A 62 -0.60 0.28 29.09
C THR A 62 -0.30 -0.93 28.21
N MET A 63 -1.31 -1.74 27.91
CA MET A 63 -1.19 -2.68 26.80
C MET A 63 -1.07 -1.82 25.56
N ALA A 64 0.17 -1.49 25.19
CA ALA A 64 0.46 -1.13 23.81
C ALA A 64 -0.02 -2.33 23.01
N ASN A 65 -1.10 -2.15 22.24
CA ASN A 65 -1.47 -3.15 21.24
C ASN A 65 -0.25 -3.29 20.34
N ASP A 66 0.44 -4.43 20.42
CA ASP A 66 1.56 -4.77 19.53
C ASP A 66 0.99 -5.04 18.13
N LEU A 67 0.61 -3.95 17.45
CA LEU A 67 0.16 -4.01 16.07
C LEU A 67 1.31 -4.54 15.21
N PRO A 68 1.03 -5.42 14.23
CA PRO A 68 2.07 -5.94 13.36
C PRO A 68 2.73 -4.80 12.59
N TYR A 69 4.05 -4.87 12.45
CA TYR A 69 4.83 -3.92 11.66
C TYR A 69 4.91 -4.41 10.21
N ALA A 70 4.49 -3.57 9.28
CA ALA A 70 4.65 -3.87 7.86
C ALA A 70 6.11 -3.70 7.43
N LEU A 71 6.50 -4.41 6.38
CA LEU A 71 7.82 -4.26 5.76
C LEU A 71 7.94 -2.91 5.05
N PRO A 72 9.16 -2.34 4.95
CA PRO A 72 9.41 -1.15 4.15
C PRO A 72 9.30 -1.45 2.65
N PRO A 73 9.08 -0.42 1.81
CA PRO A 73 9.19 -0.57 0.36
C PRO A 73 10.62 -0.97 -0.02
N ASP A 74 10.81 -1.47 -1.25
CA ASP A 74 12.14 -1.77 -1.77
C ASP A 74 12.98 -0.48 -1.77
N PRO A 75 14.14 -0.44 -1.07
CA PRO A 75 14.97 0.76 -1.04
C PRO A 75 15.70 1.03 -2.36
N ASN A 76 15.70 0.08 -3.30
CA ASN A 76 16.45 0.14 -4.55
C ASN A 76 15.51 0.18 -5.76
N THR A 77 14.57 1.12 -5.81
CA THR A 77 13.70 1.35 -6.99
C THR A 77 14.54 1.36 -8.26
N LYS A 78 14.18 0.51 -9.22
CA LYS A 78 14.87 0.40 -10.51
C LYS A 78 14.20 1.31 -11.53
N LYS A 79 14.97 1.67 -12.56
CA LYS A 79 14.42 2.25 -13.77
C LYS A 79 13.72 1.15 -14.58
N PRO A 80 12.49 1.36 -15.09
CA PRO A 80 11.83 0.40 -15.97
C PRO A 80 12.62 0.19 -17.27
N SER A 81 12.42 -0.96 -17.91
CA SER A 81 13.08 -1.36 -19.15
C SER A 81 12.68 -0.56 -20.39
N PHE A 82 11.60 0.24 -20.29
CA PHE A 82 11.09 1.10 -21.35
C PHE A 82 11.06 2.57 -20.93
N ALA A 83 10.96 3.47 -21.92
CA ALA A 83 10.74 4.89 -21.65
C ALA A 83 9.27 5.12 -21.27
N VAL A 84 9.02 5.41 -19.99
CA VAL A 84 7.70 5.80 -19.50
C VAL A 84 7.24 7.08 -20.22
N PRO A 85 6.01 7.14 -20.76
CA PRO A 85 5.51 8.33 -21.44
C PRO A 85 5.53 9.58 -20.56
N ASP A 86 5.74 10.74 -21.17
CA ASP A 86 5.57 12.02 -20.49
C ASP A 86 4.16 12.12 -19.89
N LYS A 87 4.06 12.75 -18.70
CA LYS A 87 2.81 12.86 -17.94
C LYS A 87 2.21 11.52 -17.48
N ALA A 88 2.98 10.43 -17.50
CA ALA A 88 2.54 9.18 -16.90
C ALA A 88 2.15 9.37 -15.42
N CYS A 89 1.02 8.78 -15.05
CA CYS A 89 0.36 8.97 -13.78
C CYS A 89 0.30 7.66 -12.99
N ASP A 90 0.81 7.69 -11.77
CA ASP A 90 0.55 6.65 -10.78
C ASP A 90 -0.76 6.95 -10.05
N THR A 91 -1.82 6.20 -10.36
CA THR A 91 -3.15 6.47 -9.80
C THR A 91 -3.42 5.82 -8.43
N HIS A 92 -2.42 5.17 -7.84
CA HIS A 92 -2.57 4.57 -6.52
C HIS A 92 -1.22 4.47 -5.82
N PHE A 93 -0.96 5.41 -4.93
CA PHE A 93 0.10 5.30 -3.95
C PHE A 93 -0.37 5.92 -2.63
N HIS A 94 0.38 5.67 -1.57
CA HIS A 94 0.10 6.16 -0.23
C HIS A 94 1.29 6.96 0.30
N ILE A 95 1.02 7.88 1.21
CA ILE A 95 2.04 8.51 2.05
C ILE A 95 1.86 7.99 3.47
N PHE A 96 2.95 7.54 4.09
CA PHE A 96 2.98 7.19 5.50
C PHE A 96 3.87 8.16 6.27
N GLY A 97 3.24 9.05 7.03
CA GLY A 97 3.95 9.96 7.91
C GLY A 97 4.75 11.07 7.18
N PRO A 98 5.84 11.58 7.81
CA PRO A 98 6.50 10.97 8.96
C PRO A 98 5.67 11.14 10.26
N PRO A 99 5.69 10.18 11.21
CA PRO A 99 4.75 10.16 12.35
C PRO A 99 4.84 11.34 13.32
N ASP A 100 5.98 12.02 13.36
CA ASP A 100 6.20 13.24 14.17
C ASP A 100 5.43 14.45 13.62
N ARG A 101 5.10 14.44 12.33
CA ARG A 101 4.35 15.51 11.66
C ARG A 101 2.93 15.09 11.30
N PHE A 102 2.78 13.86 10.84
CA PHE A 102 1.50 13.27 10.48
C PHE A 102 1.35 11.96 11.27
N PRO A 103 0.77 12.01 12.48
CA PRO A 103 0.62 10.83 13.31
C PRO A 103 -0.23 9.75 12.63
N TYR A 104 0.06 8.49 12.96
CA TYR A 104 -0.82 7.40 12.57
C TYR A 104 -2.06 7.36 13.45
N SER A 105 -3.18 6.90 12.87
CA SER A 105 -4.42 6.68 13.59
C SER A 105 -4.24 5.68 14.73
N GLU A 106 -4.89 5.93 15.86
CA GLU A 106 -4.99 4.97 16.96
C GLU A 106 -5.79 3.72 16.59
N THR A 107 -6.69 3.83 15.60
CA THR A 107 -7.51 2.72 15.07
C THR A 107 -6.85 1.96 13.93
N ARG A 108 -5.56 2.23 13.63
CA ARG A 108 -4.83 1.51 12.59
C ARG A 108 -4.68 0.03 12.95
N ARG A 109 -4.58 -0.83 11.94
CA ARG A 109 -4.46 -2.30 12.11
C ARG A 109 -3.03 -2.82 12.03
N TYR A 110 -2.12 -2.01 11.52
CA TYR A 110 -0.70 -2.30 11.41
C TYR A 110 0.09 -0.99 11.52
N THR A 111 1.37 -1.08 11.85
CA THR A 111 2.26 0.08 11.88
C THR A 111 3.18 0.03 10.65
N PRO A 112 3.00 0.93 9.66
CA PRO A 112 3.93 1.04 8.54
C PRO A 112 5.22 1.78 8.95
N PRO A 113 6.35 1.48 8.28
CA PRO A 113 7.50 2.36 8.32
C PRO A 113 7.16 3.71 7.67
N GLY A 114 7.85 4.76 8.10
CA GLY A 114 7.69 6.09 7.50
C GLY A 114 8.08 6.07 6.02
N ALA A 115 7.17 6.56 5.19
CA ALA A 115 7.31 6.66 3.74
C ALA A 115 6.73 8.01 3.30
N PRO A 116 7.44 9.11 3.59
CA PRO A 116 6.98 10.46 3.30
C PRO A 116 7.15 10.80 1.81
N ILE A 117 6.57 11.93 1.39
CA ILE A 117 6.56 12.36 -0.01
C ILE A 117 7.96 12.51 -0.62
N GLU A 118 8.96 12.86 0.19
CA GLU A 118 10.35 12.97 -0.23
C GLU A 118 10.90 11.63 -0.75
N HIS A 119 10.47 10.51 -0.17
CA HIS A 119 10.86 9.18 -0.65
C HIS A 119 10.13 8.83 -1.96
N TYR A 120 8.84 9.15 -2.05
CA TYR A 120 8.08 8.92 -3.27
C TYR A 120 8.60 9.74 -4.47
N ARG A 121 9.10 10.96 -4.24
CA ARG A 121 9.77 11.74 -5.29
C ARG A 121 10.99 11.03 -5.89
N ASN A 122 11.70 10.23 -5.09
CA ASN A 122 12.78 9.40 -5.61
C ASN A 122 12.24 8.29 -6.53
N VAL A 123 11.11 7.67 -6.17
CA VAL A 123 10.40 6.71 -7.03
C VAL A 123 10.03 7.37 -8.35
N GLN A 124 9.39 8.55 -8.32
CA GLN A 124 9.03 9.31 -9.52
C GLN A 124 10.26 9.60 -10.41
N LYS A 125 11.36 10.08 -9.81
CA LYS A 125 12.60 10.37 -10.52
C LYS A 125 13.19 9.14 -11.23
N LEU A 126 13.17 7.99 -10.58
CA LEU A 126 13.78 6.76 -11.11
C LEU A 126 12.90 6.08 -12.15
N THR A 127 11.58 6.14 -11.96
CA THR A 127 10.59 5.50 -12.85
C THR A 127 10.20 6.35 -14.05
N GLY A 128 10.29 7.69 -13.95
CA GLY A 128 9.77 8.62 -14.96
C GLY A 128 8.30 9.01 -14.78
N LEU A 129 7.65 8.53 -13.71
CA LEU A 129 6.30 8.97 -13.35
C LEU A 129 6.32 10.45 -12.94
N THR A 130 5.38 11.24 -13.45
CA THR A 130 5.36 12.69 -13.23
C THR A 130 4.05 13.18 -12.63
N ARG A 131 2.94 12.49 -12.89
CA ARG A 131 1.66 12.72 -12.21
C ARG A 131 1.38 11.63 -11.19
N ALA A 132 0.57 11.92 -10.18
CA ALA A 132 0.16 10.90 -9.23
C ALA A 132 -1.16 11.21 -8.50
N ILE A 133 -1.83 10.17 -8.03
CA ILE A 133 -3.04 10.26 -7.21
C ILE A 133 -2.75 9.65 -5.84
N ALA A 134 -2.59 10.51 -4.84
CA ALA A 134 -2.33 10.10 -3.47
C ALA A 134 -3.62 9.58 -2.84
N VAL A 135 -3.66 8.30 -2.51
CA VAL A 135 -4.82 7.64 -1.92
C VAL A 135 -4.64 7.62 -0.41
N GLN A 136 -5.64 8.09 0.33
CA GLN A 136 -5.58 8.11 1.80
C GLN A 136 -5.49 6.69 2.36
N PRO A 137 -4.40 6.33 3.06
CA PRO A 137 -4.28 4.99 3.62
C PRO A 137 -5.01 4.86 4.95
N THR A 138 -5.45 3.65 5.28
CA THR A 138 -6.12 3.35 6.54
C THR A 138 -5.24 3.60 7.78
N ALA A 139 -3.91 3.62 7.62
CA ALA A 139 -2.96 3.90 8.70
C ALA A 139 -3.12 5.32 9.28
N HIS A 140 -3.58 6.30 8.48
CA HIS A 140 -3.90 7.66 8.93
C HIS A 140 -5.40 7.87 9.21
N GLY A 141 -6.22 6.82 9.10
CA GLY A 141 -7.66 6.92 9.41
C GLY A 141 -8.38 7.90 8.47
N MET A 142 -8.97 8.95 9.04
CA MET A 142 -9.67 10.02 8.33
C MET A 142 -8.84 11.31 8.22
N ASP A 143 -7.63 11.33 8.77
CA ASP A 143 -6.75 12.49 8.66
C ASP A 143 -6.02 12.47 7.32
N ASN A 144 -6.51 13.28 6.38
CA ASN A 144 -5.97 13.39 5.01
C ASN A 144 -4.75 14.32 4.90
N SER A 145 -4.25 14.88 6.02
CA SER A 145 -3.23 15.92 6.01
C SER A 145 -1.91 15.51 5.33
N ALA A 146 -1.48 14.26 5.50
CA ALA A 146 -0.24 13.76 4.89
C ALA A 146 -0.31 13.75 3.35
N ILE A 147 -1.42 13.26 2.79
CA ILE A 147 -1.60 13.20 1.33
C ILE A 147 -1.86 14.59 0.74
N LEU A 148 -2.59 15.46 1.43
CA LEU A 148 -2.82 16.84 0.97
C LEU A 148 -1.55 17.67 1.04
N HIS A 149 -0.68 17.40 2.02
CA HIS A 149 0.63 18.01 2.05
C HIS A 149 1.47 17.62 0.82
N ALA A 150 1.41 16.36 0.39
CA ALA A 150 2.06 15.92 -0.84
C ALA A 150 1.47 16.63 -2.07
N VAL A 151 0.14 16.73 -2.17
CA VAL A 151 -0.56 17.44 -3.26
C VAL A 151 -0.11 18.90 -3.36
N ASN A 152 -0.04 19.60 -2.23
CA ASN A 152 0.38 21.00 -2.18
C ASN A 152 1.83 21.23 -2.65
N GLN A 153 2.70 20.21 -2.60
CA GLN A 153 4.08 20.31 -3.08
C GLN A 153 4.29 19.73 -4.50
N SER A 154 3.23 19.50 -5.26
CA SER A 154 3.30 18.79 -6.56
C SER A 154 3.30 19.70 -7.79
N ASP A 155 3.21 21.01 -7.60
CA ASP A 155 3.05 21.99 -8.69
C ASP A 155 1.88 21.62 -9.63
N GLY A 156 0.78 21.13 -9.05
CA GLY A 156 -0.42 20.74 -9.77
C GLY A 156 -0.39 19.34 -10.39
N ASN A 157 0.72 18.59 -10.28
CA ASN A 157 0.85 17.25 -10.85
C ASN A 157 0.30 16.11 -9.98
N MET A 158 -0.14 16.41 -8.75
CA MET A 158 -0.82 15.43 -7.90
C MET A 158 -2.27 15.83 -7.58
N ARG A 159 -3.10 14.82 -7.37
CA ARG A 159 -4.45 14.92 -6.78
C ARG A 159 -4.59 13.92 -5.65
N ALA A 160 -5.66 14.03 -4.87
CA ALA A 160 -5.94 13.13 -3.77
C ALA A 160 -7.24 12.36 -3.95
N VAL A 161 -7.23 11.10 -3.52
CA VAL A 161 -8.44 10.34 -3.18
C VAL A 161 -8.49 10.24 -1.66
N ILE A 162 -9.43 10.94 -1.04
CA ILE A 162 -9.51 11.13 0.41
C ILE A 162 -10.40 10.07 1.08
N ARG A 163 -10.40 10.04 2.41
CA ARG A 163 -11.45 9.37 3.19
C ARG A 163 -12.17 10.40 4.05
N PHE A 164 -13.48 10.24 4.18
CA PHE A 164 -14.32 11.09 5.02
C PHE A 164 -15.43 10.27 5.68
N ASN A 165 -16.18 10.88 6.59
CA ASN A 165 -17.28 10.24 7.31
C ASN A 165 -18.46 11.19 7.53
N ASP A 166 -19.45 10.73 8.30
CA ASP A 166 -20.64 11.48 8.70
C ASP A 166 -20.33 12.77 9.49
N LYS A 167 -19.18 12.85 10.14
CA LYS A 167 -18.71 14.05 10.86
C LYS A 167 -18.08 15.10 9.94
N THR A 168 -17.76 14.75 8.70
CA THR A 168 -17.18 15.67 7.72
C THR A 168 -18.30 16.53 7.13
N THR A 169 -18.19 17.85 7.28
CA THR A 169 -19.19 18.79 6.77
C THR A 169 -19.02 19.04 5.27
N ASP A 170 -20.04 19.58 4.61
CA ASP A 170 -19.93 19.96 3.20
C ASP A 170 -18.85 21.02 2.97
N ALA A 171 -18.68 21.97 3.91
CA ALA A 171 -17.63 22.97 3.86
C ALA A 171 -16.23 22.35 3.99
N ASP A 172 -16.06 21.32 4.82
CA ASP A 172 -14.81 20.57 4.89
C ASP A 172 -14.51 19.89 3.55
N LEU A 173 -15.52 19.29 2.91
CA LEU A 173 -15.34 18.64 1.60
C LEU A 173 -15.02 19.62 0.48
N GLU A 174 -15.63 20.81 0.48
CA GLU A 174 -15.30 21.90 -0.44
C GLU A 174 -13.84 22.37 -0.23
N ALA A 175 -13.40 22.53 1.03
CA ALA A 175 -12.00 22.84 1.32
C ALA A 175 -11.03 21.73 0.87
N LEU A 176 -11.42 20.45 1.02
CA LEU A 176 -10.64 19.32 0.49
C LEU A 176 -10.58 19.33 -1.04
N HIS A 177 -11.68 19.70 -1.71
CA HIS A 177 -11.73 19.84 -3.17
C HIS A 177 -10.74 20.91 -3.64
N ASP A 178 -10.75 22.07 -2.99
CA ASP A 178 -9.84 23.19 -3.29
C ASP A 178 -8.37 22.80 -3.01
N ALA A 179 -8.13 21.98 -1.99
CA ALA A 179 -6.81 21.40 -1.70
C ALA A 179 -6.37 20.28 -2.67
N GLY A 180 -7.19 19.94 -3.68
CA GLY A 180 -6.84 19.01 -4.75
C GLY A 180 -7.40 17.59 -4.61
N ALA A 181 -8.35 17.36 -3.70
CA ALA A 181 -9.10 16.11 -3.68
C ALA A 181 -10.03 16.00 -4.90
N ARG A 182 -10.06 14.82 -5.54
CA ARG A 182 -10.87 14.51 -6.73
C ARG A 182 -11.60 13.18 -6.63
N GLY A 183 -11.53 12.54 -5.47
CA GLY A 183 -12.23 11.30 -5.23
C GLY A 183 -12.28 10.95 -3.75
N ALA A 184 -13.15 9.99 -3.42
CA ALA A 184 -13.25 9.45 -2.08
C ALA A 184 -13.18 7.92 -2.11
N ARG A 185 -12.43 7.33 -1.16
CA ARG A 185 -12.26 5.87 -1.07
C ARG A 185 -13.11 5.27 0.03
N PHE A 186 -13.92 4.29 -0.35
CA PHE A 186 -14.70 3.45 0.56
C PHE A 186 -14.33 1.98 0.37
N SER A 187 -14.75 1.14 1.31
CA SER A 187 -14.43 -0.29 1.30
C SER A 187 -15.68 -1.14 1.48
N LEU A 188 -15.72 -2.27 0.78
CA LEU A 188 -16.59 -3.41 1.05
C LEU A 188 -15.68 -4.60 1.33
N MET A 189 -15.16 -4.63 2.56
CA MET A 189 -14.11 -5.54 3.01
C MET A 189 -14.47 -6.03 4.41
N SER A 190 -14.15 -7.28 4.73
CA SER A 190 -14.36 -7.88 6.05
C SER A 190 -13.45 -7.28 7.13
N ASP A 191 -12.28 -6.78 6.73
CA ASP A 191 -11.19 -6.43 7.64
C ASP A 191 -11.07 -4.94 7.98
N ARG A 192 -11.96 -4.07 7.46
CA ARG A 192 -11.95 -2.62 7.71
C ARG A 192 -13.34 -1.99 7.55
N PRO A 193 -13.61 -0.83 8.16
CA PRO A 193 -14.94 -0.21 8.10
C PRO A 193 -15.36 0.21 6.69
N GLY A 194 -16.62 -0.09 6.36
CA GLY A 194 -17.34 0.36 5.18
C GLY A 194 -18.60 -0.49 4.96
N SER A 195 -19.61 0.08 4.31
CA SER A 195 -20.86 -0.60 3.98
C SER A 195 -21.54 0.08 2.78
N SER A 196 -22.45 -0.62 2.11
CA SER A 196 -23.27 -0.05 1.05
C SER A 196 -24.08 1.16 1.53
N GLU A 197 -24.59 1.13 2.76
CA GLU A 197 -25.28 2.26 3.40
C GLU A 197 -24.36 3.48 3.58
N MET A 198 -23.14 3.28 4.09
CA MET A 198 -22.17 4.37 4.24
C MET A 198 -21.81 4.99 2.89
N ILE A 199 -21.65 4.16 1.86
CA ILE A 199 -21.35 4.62 0.50
C ILE A 199 -22.56 5.36 -0.08
N ALA A 200 -23.78 4.83 0.07
CA ALA A 200 -25.02 5.47 -0.38
C ALA A 200 -25.18 6.88 0.20
N ASN A 201 -24.89 7.05 1.49
CA ASN A 201 -24.94 8.35 2.17
C ASN A 201 -23.83 9.32 1.71
N ALA A 202 -22.73 8.81 1.14
CA ALA A 202 -21.64 9.61 0.62
C ALA A 202 -21.86 10.05 -0.84
N ILE A 203 -22.59 9.26 -1.64
CA ILE A 203 -22.78 9.47 -3.09
C ILE A 203 -23.25 10.90 -3.43
N PRO A 204 -24.29 11.49 -2.80
CA PRO A 204 -24.74 12.83 -3.17
C PRO A 204 -23.65 13.90 -3.01
N ARG A 205 -22.77 13.74 -2.01
CA ARG A 205 -21.64 14.66 -1.76
C ARG A 205 -20.50 14.45 -2.76
N ILE A 206 -20.24 13.19 -3.14
CA ILE A 206 -19.28 12.85 -4.20
C ILE A 206 -19.75 13.41 -5.54
N GLU A 207 -21.04 13.24 -5.87
CA GLU A 207 -21.67 13.74 -7.09
C GLU A 207 -21.62 15.27 -7.17
N LYS A 208 -22.00 15.97 -6.09
CA LYS A 208 -21.95 17.45 -6.00
C LYS A 208 -20.57 18.00 -6.34
N LEU A 209 -19.50 17.30 -5.95
CA LEU A 209 -18.11 17.73 -6.14
C LEU A 209 -17.51 17.26 -7.47
N GLY A 210 -18.25 16.51 -8.29
CA GLY A 210 -17.73 15.91 -9.52
C GLY A 210 -16.62 14.89 -9.26
N TRP A 211 -16.62 14.25 -8.09
CA TRP A 211 -15.56 13.33 -7.67
C TRP A 211 -15.81 11.91 -8.17
N SER A 212 -14.72 11.14 -8.31
CA SER A 212 -14.81 9.69 -8.48
C SER A 212 -14.99 8.97 -7.13
N LEU A 213 -15.81 7.93 -7.09
CA LEU A 213 -15.78 6.95 -6.01
C LEU A 213 -14.68 5.92 -6.28
N VAL A 214 -13.81 5.66 -5.32
CA VAL A 214 -12.86 4.53 -5.34
C VAL A 214 -13.38 3.45 -4.40
N LEU A 215 -13.67 2.28 -4.94
CA LEU A 215 -14.26 1.17 -4.20
C LEU A 215 -13.22 0.05 -4.02
N HIS A 216 -12.76 -0.12 -2.78
CA HIS A 216 -11.90 -1.24 -2.39
C HIS A 216 -12.74 -2.42 -1.94
N VAL A 217 -12.70 -3.52 -2.68
CA VAL A 217 -13.56 -4.69 -2.43
C VAL A 217 -12.76 -5.95 -2.21
N GLU A 218 -13.29 -6.87 -1.42
CA GLU A 218 -12.95 -8.29 -1.49
C GLU A 218 -13.96 -9.02 -2.38
N THR A 219 -13.56 -10.15 -2.94
CA THR A 219 -14.31 -10.84 -4.01
C THR A 219 -15.73 -11.20 -3.60
N ASP A 220 -15.92 -11.71 -2.39
CA ASP A 220 -17.22 -12.18 -1.91
C ASP A 220 -18.15 -10.99 -1.68
N HIS A 221 -17.66 -9.96 -0.99
CA HIS A 221 -18.41 -8.73 -0.78
C HIS A 221 -18.71 -7.99 -2.08
N PHE A 222 -17.86 -8.09 -3.10
CA PHE A 222 -18.10 -7.52 -4.42
C PHE A 222 -19.32 -8.16 -5.09
N ILE A 223 -19.42 -9.48 -5.02
CA ILE A 223 -20.57 -10.24 -5.54
C ILE A 223 -21.83 -9.93 -4.72
N ASP A 224 -21.74 -10.01 -3.39
CA ASP A 224 -22.89 -9.80 -2.50
C ASP A 224 -23.51 -8.40 -2.61
N ASN A 225 -22.71 -7.41 -3.03
CA ASN A 225 -23.16 -6.03 -3.21
C ASN A 225 -23.41 -5.64 -4.67
N GLU A 226 -23.48 -6.59 -5.62
CA GLU A 226 -23.65 -6.31 -7.06
C GLU A 226 -24.79 -5.32 -7.34
N SER A 227 -25.98 -5.57 -6.79
CA SER A 227 -27.16 -4.72 -7.03
C SER A 227 -26.94 -3.28 -6.56
N PHE A 228 -26.25 -3.11 -5.43
CA PHE A 228 -25.88 -1.80 -4.93
C PHE A 228 -24.81 -1.15 -5.82
N ILE A 229 -23.77 -1.89 -6.20
CA ILE A 229 -22.67 -1.36 -7.02
C ILE A 229 -23.21 -0.83 -8.35
N ARG A 230 -24.10 -1.58 -9.02
CA ARG A 230 -24.73 -1.18 -10.29
C ARG A 230 -25.57 0.10 -10.18
N SER A 231 -26.09 0.41 -9.01
CA SER A 231 -26.94 1.60 -8.79
C SER A 231 -26.14 2.88 -8.57
N ILE A 232 -24.83 2.81 -8.37
CA ILE A 232 -23.98 3.97 -8.10
C ILE A 232 -23.96 4.92 -9.33
N PRO A 233 -24.39 6.19 -9.21
CA PRO A 233 -24.58 7.07 -10.37
C PRO A 233 -23.30 7.81 -10.78
N VAL A 234 -22.23 7.74 -9.99
CA VAL A 234 -20.97 8.48 -10.21
C VAL A 234 -19.87 7.60 -10.80
N PRO A 235 -18.83 8.19 -11.44
CA PRO A 235 -17.66 7.44 -11.86
C PRO A 235 -17.08 6.63 -10.71
N THR A 236 -16.99 5.31 -10.90
CA THR A 236 -16.61 4.36 -9.84
C THR A 236 -15.43 3.52 -10.28
N VAL A 237 -14.30 3.68 -9.58
CA VAL A 237 -13.08 2.89 -9.77
C VAL A 237 -13.13 1.66 -8.88
N ILE A 238 -13.12 0.48 -9.49
CA ILE A 238 -12.93 -0.79 -8.79
C ILE A 238 -11.43 -1.01 -8.59
N ASP A 239 -10.99 -0.93 -7.34
CA ASP A 239 -9.58 -1.07 -6.97
C ASP A 239 -9.09 -2.52 -7.18
N HIS A 240 -7.82 -2.66 -7.58
CA HIS A 240 -7.06 -3.91 -7.60
C HIS A 240 -7.74 -5.07 -8.36
N MET A 241 -8.41 -4.78 -9.48
CA MET A 241 -9.19 -5.77 -10.25
C MET A 241 -10.16 -6.59 -9.37
N ALA A 242 -10.85 -5.90 -8.45
CA ALA A 242 -11.76 -6.49 -7.46
C ALA A 242 -11.13 -7.56 -6.55
N ARG A 243 -9.80 -7.49 -6.37
CA ARG A 243 -8.98 -8.49 -5.67
C ARG A 243 -9.15 -9.92 -6.17
N CYS A 244 -9.51 -10.11 -7.44
CA CYS A 244 -9.69 -11.45 -8.02
C CYS A 244 -8.36 -12.22 -8.02
N PRO A 245 -8.30 -13.43 -7.45
CA PRO A 245 -7.09 -14.25 -7.45
C PRO A 245 -6.80 -14.74 -8.87
N PRO A 246 -5.62 -14.45 -9.45
CA PRO A 246 -5.30 -14.92 -10.80
C PRO A 246 -5.30 -16.45 -10.94
N ALA A 247 -5.04 -17.18 -9.84
CA ALA A 247 -5.07 -18.63 -9.80
C ALA A 247 -6.44 -19.24 -10.16
N ASP A 248 -7.53 -18.51 -9.94
CA ASP A 248 -8.89 -18.96 -10.23
C ASP A 248 -9.34 -18.56 -11.66
N GLY A 249 -8.48 -17.81 -12.37
CA GLY A 249 -8.64 -17.45 -13.77
C GLY A 249 -9.79 -16.48 -14.06
N LEU A 250 -10.06 -16.31 -15.36
CA LEU A 250 -11.07 -15.37 -15.87
C LEU A 250 -12.51 -15.82 -15.59
N GLU A 251 -12.71 -17.08 -15.22
CA GLU A 251 -14.02 -17.65 -14.98
C GLU A 251 -14.55 -17.40 -13.55
N HIS A 252 -13.71 -16.86 -12.67
CA HIS A 252 -14.10 -16.53 -11.29
C HIS A 252 -15.32 -15.58 -11.27
N PRO A 253 -16.38 -15.84 -10.47
CA PRO A 253 -17.61 -15.05 -10.50
C PRO A 253 -17.40 -13.54 -10.30
N ALA A 254 -16.54 -13.15 -9.36
CA ALA A 254 -16.19 -11.73 -9.15
C ALA A 254 -15.50 -11.10 -10.38
N PHE A 255 -14.69 -11.87 -11.11
CA PHE A 255 -14.02 -11.35 -12.30
C PHE A 255 -15.01 -11.19 -13.46
N LYS A 256 -15.94 -12.13 -13.65
CA LYS A 256 -17.04 -11.99 -14.61
C LYS A 256 -17.90 -10.77 -14.31
N LEU A 257 -18.22 -10.55 -13.03
CA LEU A 257 -18.95 -9.35 -12.60
C LEU A 257 -18.16 -8.07 -12.93
N LEU A 258 -16.85 -8.05 -12.66
CA LEU A 258 -15.99 -6.90 -13.01
C LEU A 258 -16.04 -6.61 -14.51
N ILE A 259 -15.85 -7.61 -15.36
CA ILE A 259 -15.91 -7.45 -16.82
C ILE A 259 -17.28 -6.98 -17.29
N ASP A 260 -18.36 -7.47 -16.67
CA ASP A 260 -19.71 -7.02 -17.02
C ASP A 260 -19.98 -5.56 -16.60
N LEU A 261 -19.54 -5.15 -15.40
CA LEU A 261 -19.63 -3.77 -14.94
C LEU A 261 -18.84 -2.81 -15.86
N LEU A 262 -17.69 -3.24 -16.38
CA LEU A 262 -16.86 -2.44 -17.28
C LEU A 262 -17.51 -2.10 -18.63
N LYS A 263 -18.62 -2.76 -19.00
CA LYS A 263 -19.44 -2.38 -20.16
C LYS A 263 -20.20 -1.07 -19.96
N ASP A 264 -20.37 -0.65 -18.71
CA ASP A 264 -21.00 0.61 -18.33
C ASP A 264 -19.92 1.68 -18.14
N ASP A 265 -20.11 2.84 -18.79
CA ASP A 265 -19.12 3.92 -18.84
C ASP A 265 -18.84 4.57 -17.48
N ARG A 266 -19.68 4.32 -16.47
CA ARG A 266 -19.46 4.77 -15.09
C ARG A 266 -18.33 4.00 -14.42
N PHE A 267 -18.05 2.75 -14.82
CA PHE A 267 -17.10 1.90 -14.11
C PHE A 267 -15.71 1.92 -14.74
N TRP A 268 -14.75 2.08 -13.86
CA TRP A 268 -13.32 2.09 -14.11
C TRP A 268 -12.67 0.97 -13.32
N VAL A 269 -11.48 0.56 -13.73
CA VAL A 269 -10.72 -0.49 -13.05
C VAL A 269 -9.28 -0.07 -12.90
N LYS A 270 -8.69 -0.47 -11.77
CA LYS A 270 -7.29 -0.20 -11.50
C LYS A 270 -6.47 -1.49 -11.46
N ILE A 271 -5.44 -1.55 -12.31
CA ILE A 271 -4.36 -2.54 -12.23
C ILE A 271 -3.36 -2.02 -11.19
N CYS A 272 -3.41 -2.55 -9.97
CA CYS A 272 -2.56 -2.15 -8.85
C CYS A 272 -2.63 -3.20 -7.73
N SER A 273 -1.70 -3.14 -6.77
CA SER A 273 -1.59 -4.11 -5.65
C SER A 273 -1.54 -5.57 -6.10
N VAL A 274 -0.85 -5.83 -7.22
CA VAL A 274 -0.73 -7.18 -7.79
C VAL A 274 -0.03 -8.15 -6.83
N ASP A 275 0.84 -7.64 -5.97
CA ASP A 275 1.51 -8.35 -4.87
C ASP A 275 0.51 -8.95 -3.86
N LYS A 276 -0.70 -8.38 -3.75
CA LYS A 276 -1.74 -8.83 -2.82
C LYS A 276 -2.61 -9.96 -3.36
N ILE A 277 -2.68 -10.13 -4.67
CA ILE A 277 -3.59 -11.09 -5.33
C ILE A 277 -2.83 -12.24 -6.00
N SER A 278 -1.60 -11.98 -6.45
CA SER A 278 -0.79 -12.94 -7.17
C SER A 278 -0.49 -14.19 -6.32
N ALA A 279 -0.57 -15.35 -6.96
CA ALA A 279 -0.07 -16.61 -6.41
C ALA A 279 1.46 -16.69 -6.56
N THR A 280 2.03 -16.00 -7.55
CA THR A 280 3.48 -15.87 -7.71
C THR A 280 4.03 -14.85 -6.72
N ARG A 281 4.23 -15.28 -5.46
CA ARG A 281 4.70 -14.43 -4.34
C ARG A 281 6.14 -13.94 -4.46
N GLN A 282 6.78 -14.05 -5.61
CA GLN A 282 8.16 -13.62 -5.85
C GLN A 282 8.15 -12.19 -6.39
N ALA A 283 8.61 -11.24 -5.58
CA ALA A 283 8.70 -9.83 -5.95
C ALA A 283 9.80 -9.50 -6.97
N CYS A 284 10.82 -10.35 -7.09
CA CYS A 284 11.93 -10.18 -8.01
C CYS A 284 12.22 -11.50 -8.71
N VAL A 285 12.37 -11.46 -10.04
CA VAL A 285 12.80 -12.60 -10.85
C VAL A 285 13.96 -12.12 -11.73
N GLU A 286 15.16 -12.70 -11.56
CA GLU A 286 16.41 -12.18 -12.19
C GLU A 286 16.31 -12.04 -13.71
N ASN A 287 15.53 -12.88 -14.37
CA ASN A 287 15.31 -12.86 -15.82
C ASN A 287 13.82 -13.04 -16.17
N GLY A 288 12.93 -12.37 -15.44
CA GLY A 288 11.48 -12.51 -15.66
C GLY A 288 10.66 -11.40 -15.06
N ILE A 289 9.35 -11.48 -15.29
CA ILE A 289 8.38 -10.52 -14.79
C ILE A 289 7.79 -11.08 -13.49
N PRO A 290 7.90 -10.36 -12.35
CA PRO A 290 7.26 -10.77 -11.11
C PRO A 290 5.73 -10.68 -11.26
N PHE A 291 4.99 -11.47 -10.48
CA PHE A 291 3.52 -11.46 -10.49
C PHE A 291 2.90 -11.78 -11.86
N SER A 292 3.61 -12.46 -12.76
CA SER A 292 3.21 -12.67 -14.16
C SER A 292 1.91 -13.46 -14.35
N ASP A 293 1.44 -14.15 -13.32
CA ASP A 293 0.12 -14.79 -13.28
C ASP A 293 -1.03 -13.79 -13.40
N VAL A 294 -0.82 -12.50 -13.08
CA VAL A 294 -1.86 -11.47 -13.20
C VAL A 294 -2.07 -11.00 -14.65
N ILE A 295 -1.17 -11.36 -15.57
CA ILE A 295 -1.18 -10.86 -16.95
C ILE A 295 -2.53 -11.10 -17.67
N PRO A 296 -3.11 -12.31 -17.64
CA PRO A 296 -4.39 -12.57 -18.30
C PRO A 296 -5.53 -11.71 -17.75
N LEU A 297 -5.58 -11.47 -16.44
CA LEU A 297 -6.60 -10.61 -15.82
C LEU A 297 -6.43 -9.16 -16.28
N GLY A 298 -5.19 -8.67 -16.26
CA GLY A 298 -4.85 -7.32 -16.72
C GLY A 298 -5.22 -7.09 -18.19
N GLN A 299 -4.93 -8.06 -19.06
CA GLN A 299 -5.29 -8.00 -20.48
C GLN A 299 -6.81 -7.96 -20.68
N ALA A 300 -7.55 -8.83 -19.98
CA ALA A 300 -9.00 -8.88 -20.08
C ALA A 300 -9.68 -7.58 -19.63
N VAL A 301 -9.19 -6.90 -18.58
CA VAL A 301 -9.77 -5.62 -18.17
C VAL A 301 -9.41 -4.46 -19.13
N ILE A 302 -8.20 -4.48 -19.70
CA ILE A 302 -7.81 -3.52 -20.75
C ILE A 302 -8.69 -3.68 -21.98
N ASP A 303 -8.94 -4.92 -22.41
CA ASP A 303 -9.76 -5.18 -23.59
C ASP A 303 -11.24 -4.85 -23.34
N ALA A 304 -11.75 -5.06 -22.12
CA ALA A 304 -13.13 -4.71 -21.76
C ALA A 304 -13.35 -3.19 -21.63
N ALA A 305 -12.36 -2.45 -21.13
CA ALA A 305 -12.48 -1.01 -20.89
C ALA A 305 -11.15 -0.28 -21.18
N PRO A 306 -10.74 -0.17 -22.46
CA PRO A 306 -9.44 0.39 -22.84
C PRO A 306 -9.28 1.86 -22.45
N ASP A 307 -10.40 2.59 -22.42
CA ASP A 307 -10.42 3.99 -22.02
C ASP A 307 -10.70 4.17 -20.52
N ARG A 308 -11.01 3.11 -19.76
CA ARG A 308 -11.31 3.23 -18.31
C ARG A 308 -10.46 2.32 -17.41
N THR A 309 -9.37 1.82 -17.96
CA THR A 309 -8.34 1.09 -17.21
C THR A 309 -7.22 2.03 -16.83
N ILE A 310 -6.92 2.11 -15.54
CA ILE A 310 -5.83 2.92 -14.98
C ILE A 310 -4.87 2.02 -14.16
N TRP A 311 -3.70 2.54 -13.84
CA TRP A 311 -2.67 1.78 -13.11
C TRP A 311 -2.10 2.56 -11.93
N GLY A 312 -1.63 1.85 -10.91
CA GLY A 312 -0.88 2.45 -9.80
C GLY A 312 0.07 1.49 -9.12
N THR A 313 1.08 2.03 -8.45
CA THR A 313 2.15 1.25 -7.82
C THR A 313 1.71 0.49 -6.58
N ASP A 314 0.76 1.06 -5.83
CA ASP A 314 0.48 0.76 -4.42
C ASP A 314 1.67 1.05 -3.48
N TRP A 315 2.67 1.83 -3.93
CA TRP A 315 3.78 2.26 -3.07
C TRP A 315 3.23 2.94 -1.81
N PRO A 316 3.76 2.67 -0.61
CA PRO A 316 4.95 1.89 -0.30
C PRO A 316 4.64 0.44 0.12
N HIS A 317 3.59 -0.16 -0.47
CA HIS A 317 3.20 -1.57 -0.30
C HIS A 317 2.79 -1.92 1.13
N GLY A 318 1.96 -1.06 1.73
CA GLY A 318 1.45 -1.25 3.08
C GLY A 318 0.75 -2.61 3.28
N ASN A 319 0.66 -3.06 4.53
CA ASN A 319 0.05 -4.35 4.87
C ASN A 319 0.75 -5.56 4.19
N THR A 320 2.05 -5.46 3.90
CA THR A 320 2.93 -6.59 3.55
C THR A 320 3.78 -6.95 4.75
N PHE A 321 3.73 -8.22 5.18
CA PHE A 321 4.44 -8.69 6.37
C PHE A 321 5.46 -9.79 6.05
N ASN A 322 5.36 -10.41 4.87
CA ASN A 322 6.20 -11.54 4.49
C ASN A 322 7.33 -11.07 3.56
N PRO A 323 8.60 -11.45 3.85
CA PRO A 323 9.70 -11.19 2.93
C PRO A 323 9.44 -11.76 1.54
N GLY A 324 9.99 -11.10 0.52
CA GLY A 324 9.86 -11.52 -0.88
C GLY A 324 8.56 -11.09 -1.57
N GLN A 325 7.64 -10.40 -0.87
CA GLN A 325 6.39 -9.88 -1.46
C GLN A 325 6.44 -8.38 -1.76
N ILE A 326 7.45 -7.64 -1.28
CA ILE A 326 7.59 -6.21 -1.55
C ILE A 326 8.09 -6.01 -2.98
N PRO A 327 7.25 -5.50 -3.91
CA PRO A 327 7.63 -5.32 -5.30
C PRO A 327 8.59 -4.13 -5.47
N ASN A 328 9.32 -4.14 -6.58
CA ASN A 328 10.06 -2.97 -7.06
C ASN A 328 9.20 -2.20 -8.08
N GLU A 329 9.15 -0.87 -8.00
CA GLU A 329 8.25 -0.08 -8.85
C GLU A 329 8.65 -0.12 -10.33
N GLY A 330 9.94 -0.27 -10.63
CA GLY A 330 10.42 -0.47 -12.00
C GLY A 330 9.93 -1.80 -12.58
N ASP A 331 9.99 -2.87 -11.77
CA ASP A 331 9.52 -4.20 -12.18
C ASP A 331 7.98 -4.22 -12.34
N LEU A 332 7.22 -3.44 -11.55
CA LEU A 332 5.76 -3.28 -11.71
C LEU A 332 5.39 -2.55 -13.00
N LEU A 333 6.19 -1.56 -13.42
CA LEU A 333 6.01 -0.89 -14.71
C LEU A 333 6.34 -1.84 -15.87
N ASP A 334 7.39 -2.66 -15.75
CA ASP A 334 7.70 -3.68 -16.75
C ASP A 334 6.61 -4.74 -16.85
N LEU A 335 6.01 -5.15 -15.71
CA LEU A 335 4.81 -5.98 -15.69
C LEU A 335 3.65 -5.30 -16.42
N LEU A 336 3.38 -4.01 -16.16
CA LEU A 336 2.33 -3.28 -16.86
C LEU A 336 2.58 -3.24 -18.38
N ALA A 337 3.82 -3.03 -18.82
CA ALA A 337 4.17 -3.06 -20.24
C ALA A 337 3.88 -4.43 -20.88
N ALA A 338 4.16 -5.52 -20.16
CA ALA A 338 3.83 -6.87 -20.59
C ALA A 338 2.32 -7.14 -20.62
N ILE A 339 1.56 -6.60 -19.65
CA ILE A 339 0.09 -6.66 -19.63
C ILE A 339 -0.48 -5.91 -20.84
N ALA A 340 -0.04 -4.68 -21.08
CA ALA A 340 -0.57 -3.83 -22.13
C ALA A 340 -0.23 -4.36 -23.54
N GLY A 341 0.97 -4.91 -23.73
CA GLY A 341 1.46 -5.47 -25.01
C GLY A 341 1.72 -4.44 -26.12
N GLU A 342 1.10 -3.26 -26.05
CA GLU A 342 1.16 -2.19 -27.06
C GLU A 342 1.40 -0.83 -26.40
N LYS A 343 2.15 0.04 -27.08
CA LYS A 343 2.52 1.37 -26.55
C LYS A 343 1.30 2.29 -26.43
N GLU A 344 0.34 2.15 -27.33
CA GLU A 344 -0.90 2.91 -27.38
C GLU A 344 -1.79 2.57 -26.17
N LYS A 345 -1.94 1.28 -25.84
CA LYS A 345 -2.63 0.83 -24.62
C LYS A 345 -1.93 1.36 -23.37
N LEU A 346 -0.60 1.29 -23.32
CA LEU A 346 0.19 1.80 -22.21
C LEU A 346 0.05 3.32 -22.02
N HIS A 347 0.03 4.08 -23.12
CA HIS A 347 -0.20 5.53 -23.10
C HIS A 347 -1.59 5.86 -22.56
N LYS A 348 -2.64 5.16 -23.01
CA LYS A 348 -3.99 5.35 -22.45
C LYS A 348 -4.02 5.13 -20.94
N ILE A 349 -3.47 4.00 -20.48
CA ILE A 349 -3.50 3.60 -19.07
C ILE A 349 -2.74 4.58 -18.18
N LEU A 350 -1.57 5.06 -18.63
CA LEU A 350 -0.71 5.93 -17.83
C LEU A 350 -1.00 7.41 -18.01
N VAL A 351 -1.56 7.84 -19.15
CA VAL A 351 -1.66 9.27 -19.51
C VAL A 351 -3.10 9.68 -19.72
N ASP A 352 -3.78 9.16 -20.73
CA ASP A 352 -5.07 9.70 -21.18
C ASP A 352 -6.20 9.38 -20.18
N ASN A 353 -6.23 8.14 -19.68
CA ASN A 353 -7.28 7.68 -18.78
C ASN A 353 -7.20 8.39 -17.41
N PRO A 354 -6.03 8.51 -16.75
CA PRO A 354 -5.90 9.29 -15.53
C PRO A 354 -6.15 10.79 -15.72
N ASP A 355 -5.78 11.35 -16.87
CA ASP A 355 -6.03 12.76 -17.19
C ASP A 355 -7.53 13.05 -17.16
N ARG A 356 -8.31 12.25 -17.91
CA ARG A 356 -9.76 12.39 -18.00
C ARG A 356 -10.47 12.20 -16.67
N LEU A 357 -9.96 11.33 -15.81
CA LEU A 357 -10.61 11.02 -14.54
C LEU A 357 -10.29 12.04 -13.43
N TYR A 358 -9.10 12.64 -13.43
CA TYR A 358 -8.61 13.40 -12.27
C TYR A 358 -8.08 14.82 -12.56
N PHE A 359 -7.72 15.13 -13.80
CA PHE A 359 -7.05 16.39 -14.14
C PHE A 359 -7.82 17.27 -15.12
N SER A 360 -8.76 16.70 -15.89
CA SER A 360 -9.65 17.41 -16.81
C SER A 360 -10.70 18.28 -16.13
#